data_AF-A0A351BNH2-F1
#
_entry.id   AF-A0A351BNH2-F1
#
_cell.length_a   1.000
_cell.length_b   1.000
_cell.length_c   1.000
_cell.angle_alpha   90.00
_cell.angle_beta   90.00
_cell.angle_gamma   90.00
#
_symmetry.space_group_name_H-M   'P 1'
#
loop_
_entity.id
_entity.type
_entity.pdbx_description
1 polymer ?
#
loop_
_entity_poly.entity_id
_entity_poly.type
_entity_poly.pdbx_seq_one_letter_code
_entity_poly.pdbx_strand_id
1 'polypeptide(L)'
;MTKKLVAGCLLALFLLPAAFAASEAGGAKKPKSIPFATTTCGDLLDIFAAADPKLNKDKKMLKGAQDRAFAYVAWTHGYLNGRDGIDAKRYPFDETGVTQLVGVMFNTCKGNDPMLFLDAVKDMR
;
A
#
# COMPACT_ATOMS: atom_id res chain seq x y z
N MET A 1 -24.06 -58.33 -37.25
CA MET A 1 -24.15 -58.03 -35.80
C MET A 1 -24.26 -56.53 -35.62
N THR A 2 -25.45 -56.10 -35.22
CA THR A 2 -25.86 -54.72 -34.97
C THR A 2 -25.69 -54.42 -33.47
N LYS A 3 -24.87 -53.44 -33.09
CA LYS A 3 -24.87 -52.77 -31.77
C LYS A 3 -24.48 -51.31 -32.01
N LYS A 4 -25.46 -50.45 -32.32
CA LYS A 4 -26.14 -49.51 -31.40
C LYS A 4 -25.17 -48.55 -30.70
N LEU A 5 -25.10 -47.34 -31.27
CA LEU A 5 -24.76 -46.08 -30.59
C LEU A 5 -25.54 -45.98 -29.28
N VAL A 6 -24.85 -45.79 -28.17
CA VAL A 6 -25.45 -45.31 -26.93
C VAL A 6 -25.00 -43.87 -26.76
N ALA A 7 -25.97 -42.98 -26.96
CA ALA A 7 -25.91 -41.59 -26.56
C ALA A 7 -25.63 -41.52 -25.04
N GLY A 8 -24.44 -41.02 -24.69
CA GLY A 8 -24.08 -40.64 -23.33
C GLY A 8 -24.32 -39.15 -23.17
N CYS A 9 -25.40 -38.85 -22.46
CA CYS A 9 -25.94 -37.52 -22.21
C CYS A 9 -25.01 -36.64 -21.37
N LEU A 10 -25.19 -35.32 -21.56
CA LEU A 10 -25.00 -34.24 -20.58
C LEU A 10 -23.58 -33.68 -20.39
N LEU A 11 -23.28 -32.72 -21.28
CA LEU A 11 -22.85 -31.37 -20.92
C LEU A 11 -23.41 -30.94 -19.55
N ALA A 12 -22.61 -31.04 -18.48
CA ALA A 12 -22.95 -30.47 -17.18
C ALA A 12 -21.70 -30.26 -16.33
N LEU A 13 -20.76 -29.42 -16.80
CA LEU A 13 -19.65 -28.97 -15.96
C LEU A 13 -19.03 -27.71 -16.54
N PHE A 14 -19.74 -26.57 -16.50
CA PHE A 14 -19.16 -25.21 -16.43
C PHE A 14 -20.28 -24.21 -16.09
N LEU A 15 -20.91 -24.38 -14.92
CA LEU A 15 -21.65 -23.32 -14.24
C LEU A 15 -21.04 -23.14 -12.86
N LEU A 16 -19.76 -22.76 -12.82
CA LEU A 16 -19.26 -22.03 -11.67
C LEU A 16 -19.75 -20.59 -11.84
N PRO A 17 -20.41 -20.00 -10.83
CA PRO A 17 -20.91 -18.65 -10.93
C PRO A 17 -19.73 -17.73 -11.22
N ALA A 18 -19.91 -16.84 -12.20
CA ALA A 18 -19.02 -15.74 -12.54
C ALA A 18 -18.98 -14.67 -11.40
N ALA A 19 -18.88 -15.11 -10.15
CA ALA A 19 -18.83 -14.28 -8.96
C ALA A 19 -17.50 -13.52 -8.80
N PHE A 20 -16.56 -13.69 -9.72
CA PHE A 20 -15.30 -12.94 -9.78
C PHE A 20 -15.21 -11.93 -10.93
N ALA A 21 -16.27 -11.74 -11.72
CA ALA A 21 -16.24 -10.85 -12.90
C ALA A 21 -17.17 -9.63 -12.82
N ALA A 22 -17.88 -9.39 -11.72
CA ALA A 22 -18.75 -8.23 -11.59
C ALA A 22 -18.66 -7.59 -10.20
N SER A 23 -17.63 -6.79 -9.98
CA SER A 23 -17.65 -5.71 -8.99
C SER A 23 -17.09 -4.42 -9.60
N GLU A 24 -17.53 -4.11 -10.83
CA GLU A 24 -17.47 -2.76 -11.38
C GLU A 24 -18.91 -2.28 -11.67
N ALA A 25 -19.78 -2.37 -10.65
CA ALA A 25 -21.14 -1.81 -10.69
C ALA A 25 -21.38 -0.97 -9.43
N GLY A 26 -20.47 -0.04 -9.19
CA GLY A 26 -20.59 1.02 -8.21
C GLY A 26 -19.58 2.08 -8.60
N GLY A 27 -20.00 3.32 -8.79
CA GLY A 27 -19.16 4.46 -9.18
C GLY A 27 -18.14 4.86 -8.11
N ALA A 28 -17.45 3.90 -7.49
CA ALA A 28 -16.26 4.15 -6.71
C ALA A 28 -15.20 4.70 -7.66
N LYS A 29 -14.88 5.99 -7.51
CA LYS A 29 -13.66 6.55 -8.09
C LYS A 29 -12.53 5.60 -7.72
N LYS A 30 -11.81 5.06 -8.72
CA LYS A 30 -10.61 4.25 -8.47
C LYS A 30 -9.77 4.99 -7.43
N PRO A 31 -9.32 4.33 -6.34
CA PRO A 31 -8.47 4.99 -5.37
C PRO A 31 -7.34 5.68 -6.12
N LYS A 32 -7.18 7.00 -5.92
CA LYS A 32 -6.03 7.69 -6.51
C LYS A 32 -4.79 6.99 -5.98
N SER A 33 -3.95 6.47 -6.87
CA SER A 33 -2.70 5.84 -6.47
C SER A 33 -1.87 6.83 -5.66
N ILE A 34 -1.17 6.33 -4.65
CA ILE A 34 -0.21 7.13 -3.89
C ILE A 34 0.95 7.48 -4.84
N PRO A 35 1.32 8.76 -4.99
CA PRO A 35 2.26 9.21 -6.02
C PRO A 35 3.73 8.95 -5.66
N PHE A 36 4.06 7.73 -5.22
CA PHE A 36 5.40 7.36 -4.74
C PHE A 36 6.53 7.81 -5.67
N ALA A 37 6.36 7.66 -6.98
CA ALA A 37 7.38 7.96 -7.99
C ALA A 37 7.78 9.45 -8.06
N THR A 38 6.91 10.36 -7.63
CA THR A 38 7.14 11.81 -7.74
C THR A 38 7.17 12.50 -6.38
N THR A 39 6.98 11.75 -5.29
CA THR A 39 6.97 12.33 -3.94
C THR A 39 8.38 12.75 -3.56
N THR A 40 8.57 14.02 -3.22
CA THR A 40 9.85 14.50 -2.67
C THR A 40 9.93 14.24 -1.16
N CYS A 41 11.11 14.45 -0.60
CA CYS A 41 11.30 14.50 0.85
C CYS A 41 10.41 15.57 1.50
N GLY A 42 10.26 16.75 0.88
CA GLY A 42 9.33 17.80 1.35
C GLY A 42 7.88 17.32 1.38
N ASP A 43 7.40 16.73 0.27
CA ASP A 43 6.05 16.18 0.18
C ASP A 43 5.76 15.15 1.29
N LEU A 44 6.73 14.26 1.59
CA LEU A 44 6.58 13.28 2.66
C LEU A 44 6.43 13.93 4.04
N LEU A 45 7.25 14.95 4.34
CA LEU A 45 7.19 15.66 5.61
C LEU A 45 5.85 16.40 5.76
N ASP A 46 5.34 16.99 4.68
CA ASP A 46 4.02 17.62 4.65
C ASP A 46 2.90 16.61 4.86
N ILE A 47 3.01 15.40 4.30
CA ILE A 47 2.06 14.31 4.53
C ILE A 47 2.03 13.91 6.01
N PHE A 48 3.20 13.78 6.65
CA PHE A 48 3.27 13.48 8.08
C PHE A 48 2.72 14.61 8.95
N ALA A 49 3.04 15.87 8.64
CA ALA A 49 2.48 17.01 9.34
C ALA A 49 0.94 17.07 9.21
N ALA A 50 0.41 16.81 8.02
CA ALA A 50 -1.03 16.78 7.77
C ALA A 50 -1.75 15.61 8.46
N ALA A 51 -1.02 14.54 8.79
CA ALA A 51 -1.53 13.35 9.47
C ALA A 51 -1.54 13.48 11.01
N ASP A 52 -0.91 14.51 11.57
CA ASP A 52 -0.90 14.76 13.01
C ASP A 52 -2.23 15.40 13.48
N PRO A 53 -3.05 14.73 14.32
CA PRO A 53 -4.29 15.29 14.85
C PRO A 53 -4.07 16.52 15.76
N LYS A 54 -2.85 16.74 16.25
CA LYS A 54 -2.48 17.95 17.00
C LYS A 54 -2.39 19.16 16.06
N LEU A 55 -1.92 18.96 14.83
CA LEU A 55 -1.71 20.01 13.83
C LEU A 55 -2.92 20.20 12.90
N ASN A 56 -3.61 19.12 12.54
CA ASN A 56 -4.75 19.15 11.63
C ASN A 56 -6.07 18.81 12.34
N LYS A 57 -6.99 19.79 12.41
CA LYS A 57 -8.29 19.65 13.09
C LYS A 57 -9.44 19.28 12.17
N ASP A 58 -9.26 19.35 10.85
CA ASP A 58 -10.27 18.90 9.90
C ASP A 58 -10.25 17.36 9.85
N LYS A 59 -11.29 16.73 10.42
CA LYS A 59 -11.39 15.27 10.52
C LYS A 59 -11.36 14.55 9.16
N LYS A 60 -11.92 15.16 8.11
CA LYS A 60 -11.97 14.53 6.77
C LYS A 60 -10.61 14.61 6.10
N MET A 61 -9.95 15.76 6.20
CA MET A 61 -8.59 15.94 5.69
C MET A 61 -7.59 15.09 6.46
N LEU A 62 -7.73 15.03 7.78
CA LEU A 62 -6.90 14.22 8.68
C LEU A 62 -6.97 12.74 8.31
N LYS A 63 -8.17 12.17 8.11
CA LYS A 63 -8.29 10.75 7.73
C LYS A 63 -7.55 10.47 6.42
N GLY A 64 -7.75 11.31 5.40
CA GLY A 64 -7.06 11.14 4.12
C GLY A 64 -5.54 11.31 4.22
N ALA A 65 -5.05 12.18 5.11
CA ALA A 65 -3.62 12.32 5.36
C ALA A 65 -3.04 11.12 6.12
N GLN A 66 -3.76 10.59 7.11
CA GLN A 66 -3.38 9.38 7.84
C GLN A 66 -3.33 8.15 6.93
N ASP A 67 -4.32 7.99 6.04
CA ASP A 67 -4.32 6.91 5.03
C ASP A 67 -3.09 7.01 4.12
N ARG A 68 -2.68 8.24 3.72
CA ARG A 68 -1.45 8.47 2.93
C ARG A 68 -0.19 8.18 3.73
N ALA A 69 -0.06 8.72 4.93
CA ALA A 69 1.09 8.50 5.81
C ALA A 69 1.30 7.00 6.07
N PHE A 70 0.22 6.27 6.35
CA PHE A 70 0.25 4.81 6.50
C PHE A 70 0.78 4.11 5.25
N ALA A 71 0.36 4.52 4.05
CA ALA A 71 0.85 3.92 2.82
C ALA A 71 2.37 4.07 2.65
N TYR A 72 2.94 5.24 2.97
CA TYR A 72 4.40 5.42 2.92
C TYR A 72 5.12 4.58 3.98
N VAL A 73 4.62 4.54 5.21
CA VAL A 73 5.21 3.73 6.28
C VAL A 73 5.19 2.24 5.91
N ALA A 74 4.05 1.72 5.46
CA ALA A 74 3.91 0.33 5.07
C ALA A 74 4.78 -0.03 3.87
N TRP A 75 4.85 0.85 2.85
CA TRP A 75 5.72 0.64 1.70
C TRP A 75 7.20 0.63 2.11
N THR A 76 7.62 1.57 2.97
CA THR A 76 9.00 1.65 3.47
C THR A 76 9.37 0.40 4.23
N HIS A 77 8.50 -0.05 5.12
CA HIS A 77 8.68 -1.29 5.87
C HIS A 77 8.88 -2.49 4.93
N GLY A 78 8.01 -2.63 3.92
CA GLY A 78 8.11 -3.68 2.92
C GLY A 78 9.39 -3.59 2.09
N TYR A 79 9.78 -2.38 1.66
CA TYR A 79 11.01 -2.14 0.91
C TYR A 79 12.25 -2.56 1.71
N LEU A 80 12.36 -2.15 2.97
CA LEU A 80 13.51 -2.46 3.82
C LEU A 80 13.61 -3.97 4.11
N ASN A 81 12.49 -4.63 4.41
CA ASN A 81 12.47 -6.09 4.57
C ASN A 81 12.78 -6.84 3.26
N GLY A 82 12.39 -6.30 2.10
CA GLY A 82 12.75 -6.86 0.80
C GLY A 82 14.23 -6.68 0.46
N ARG A 83 14.82 -5.53 0.82
CA ARG A 83 16.23 -5.20 0.59
C ARG A 83 17.17 -5.98 1.51
N ASP A 84 16.85 -6.02 2.80
CA ASP A 84 17.75 -6.51 3.85
C ASP A 84 17.47 -7.95 4.28
N GLY A 85 16.38 -8.54 3.78
CA GLY A 85 15.82 -9.81 4.24
C GLY A 85 14.76 -9.60 5.33
N ILE A 86 13.73 -10.46 5.34
CA ILE A 86 12.64 -10.38 6.31
C ILE A 86 13.20 -10.71 7.71
N ASP A 87 13.23 -9.71 8.57
CA ASP A 87 13.69 -9.83 9.96
C ASP A 87 12.78 -9.00 10.88
N ALA A 88 11.84 -9.68 11.53
CA ALA A 88 10.90 -9.06 12.46
C ALA A 88 11.57 -8.49 13.72
N LYS A 89 12.83 -8.84 14.01
CA LYS A 89 13.60 -8.22 15.11
C LYS A 89 14.21 -6.89 14.67
N ARG A 90 14.66 -6.80 13.42
CA ARG A 90 15.24 -5.58 12.86
C ARG A 90 14.16 -4.56 12.50
N TYR A 91 13.09 -5.01 11.85
CA TYR A 91 11.97 -4.18 11.42
C TYR A 91 10.65 -4.71 11.99
N PRO A 92 10.42 -4.63 13.32
CA PRO A 92 9.14 -5.01 13.90
C PRO A 92 8.02 -4.15 13.34
N PHE A 93 6.87 -4.77 13.03
CA PHE A 93 5.68 -4.06 12.56
C PHE A 93 4.63 -3.97 13.69
N ASP A 94 5.08 -3.47 14.83
CA ASP A 94 4.27 -3.10 15.99
C ASP A 94 4.35 -1.58 16.22
N GLU A 95 3.70 -1.07 17.27
CA GLU A 95 3.68 0.36 17.59
C GLU A 95 5.09 0.95 17.76
N THR A 96 6.00 0.21 18.42
CA THR A 96 7.37 0.68 18.68
C THR A 96 8.16 0.72 17.38
N GLY A 97 8.11 -0.34 16.59
CA GLY A 97 8.81 -0.42 15.31
C GLY A 97 8.30 0.58 14.28
N VAL A 98 6.98 0.79 14.20
CA VAL A 98 6.38 1.80 13.34
C VAL A 98 6.81 3.21 13.76
N THR A 99 6.82 3.50 15.06
CA THR A 99 7.27 4.81 15.57
C THR A 99 8.74 5.06 15.24
N GLN A 100 9.60 4.05 15.42
CA GLN A 100 11.01 4.12 15.03
C GLN A 100 11.18 4.35 13.53
N LEU A 101 10.45 3.60 12.69
CA LEU A 101 10.50 3.74 11.24
C LEU A 101 10.08 5.14 10.78
N VAL A 102 9.00 5.69 11.33
CA VAL A 102 8.60 7.08 11.05
C VAL A 102 9.71 8.07 11.42
N GLY A 103 10.40 7.85 12.55
CA GLY A 103 11.56 8.64 12.96
C GLY A 103 12.73 8.56 11.95
N VAL A 104 13.05 7.36 11.45
CA VAL A 104 14.06 7.15 10.41
C VAL A 104 13.66 7.87 9.12
N MET A 105 12.40 7.73 8.68
CA MET A 105 11.88 8.40 7.49
C MET A 105 11.97 9.92 7.61
N PHE A 106 11.57 10.48 8.75
CA PHE A 106 11.65 11.92 9.04
C PHE A 106 13.10 12.40 8.99
N ASN A 107 14.01 11.75 9.71
CA ASN A 107 15.41 12.17 9.78
C ASN A 107 16.11 12.07 8.42
N THR A 108 15.76 11.06 7.62
CA THR A 108 16.30 10.88 6.27
C THR A 108 15.78 11.97 5.31
N CYS A 109 14.53 12.40 5.45
CA CYS A 109 13.95 13.41 4.56
C CYS A 109 14.22 14.86 5.01
N LYS A 110 14.50 15.09 6.31
CA LYS A 110 14.73 16.42 6.86
C LYS A 110 15.94 17.09 6.20
N GLY A 111 15.69 18.19 5.50
CA GLY A 111 16.73 18.96 4.81
C GLY A 111 17.15 18.40 3.45
N ASN A 112 16.50 17.34 2.97
CA ASN A 112 16.81 16.68 1.69
C ASN A 112 15.78 16.98 0.59
N ASP A 113 14.89 17.96 0.75
CA ASP A 113 14.04 18.42 -0.36
C ASP A 113 14.89 19.15 -1.43
N PRO A 114 14.73 18.91 -2.75
CA PRO A 114 13.66 18.16 -3.42
C PRO A 114 14.01 16.71 -3.81
N MET A 115 14.90 16.03 -3.08
CA MET A 115 15.23 14.62 -3.34
C MET A 115 13.95 13.76 -3.33
N LEU A 116 13.83 12.86 -4.30
CA LEU A 116 12.73 11.91 -4.34
C LEU A 116 12.79 10.97 -3.14
N PHE A 117 11.64 10.72 -2.51
CA PHE A 117 11.52 9.82 -1.37
C PHE A 117 12.06 8.41 -1.69
N LEU A 118 11.83 7.92 -2.91
CA LEU A 118 12.33 6.62 -3.36
C LEU A 118 13.85 6.55 -3.55
N ASP A 119 14.52 7.71 -3.67
CA ASP A 119 15.98 7.77 -3.62
C ASP A 119 16.46 7.83 -2.17
N ALA A 120 15.83 8.66 -1.35
CA ALA A 120 16.14 8.79 0.07
C ALA A 120 16.02 7.47 0.85
N VAL A 121 15.01 6.64 0.56
CA VAL A 121 14.80 5.35 1.25
C VAL A 121 15.96 4.37 1.09
N LYS A 122 16.76 4.51 0.03
CA LYS A 122 17.92 3.64 -0.22
C LYS A 122 18.98 3.77 0.87
N ASP A 123 19.04 4.94 1.52
CA ASP A 123 20.01 5.25 2.57
C ASP A 123 19.50 4.97 3.99
N MET A 124 18.22 4.59 4.15
CA MET A 124 17.65 4.27 5.47
C MET A 124 18.23 2.98 6.04
N ARG A 125 18.49 2.98 7.35
CA ARG A 125 19.04 1.85 8.12
C ARG A 125 18.22 1.62 9.38
#